data_AF-A0A540VHH7-F1
#
_entry.id   AF-A0A540VHH7-F1
#
_cell.length_a   1.000
_cell.length_b   1.000
_cell.length_c   1.000
_cell.angle_alpha   90.00
_cell.angle_beta   90.00
_cell.angle_gamma   90.00
#
_symmetry.space_group_name_H-M   'P 1'
#
loop_
_entity.id
_entity.type
_entity.pdbx_description
1 polymer ?
#
loop_
_entity_poly.entity_id
_entity_poly.type
_entity_poly.pdbx_seq_one_letter_code
_entity_poly.pdbx_strand_id
1 'polypeptide(L)'
;MQTLQAGNDELSRLERVAHNRTGLWASIAFELFGLLLFVAIFNFLLPNLGDNLAGVGLILLGLIFSLVPAALWLIFFYRMDRLEPEPKRMVFNVFLIALLVAGALHGPILQGVFGVDRWLYSSWWAHLFGGILVVAVVEQFMIYGTVRFSVFDHPEFDERVDGVIYAVAAGLGLATVLNFSYVLAHGGVDLDIGSIRMVVNALAYASFAGILGYFIGQSRFEKVPFYYLPMGFTLAAALHGLFFFLLERSAGNSLHYNPWGDLIFAAIVAGVTLAVVFWLVARANEETLRLAHMSAQAHTPDTNPNAAQTVDPNTGIVPGTAPSPQPAAGVDDPDDGTSEEVTQ
;
A
#
# COMPACT_ATOMS: atom_id res chain seq x y z
N MET A 1 13.37 23.45 25.40
CA MET A 1 14.39 23.03 24.41
C MET A 1 14.04 21.69 23.78
N GLN A 2 13.79 20.62 24.55
CA GLN A 2 13.42 19.29 24.00
C GLN A 2 12.16 19.30 23.10
N THR A 3 11.13 20.08 23.43
CA THR A 3 9.91 20.21 22.61
C THR A 3 10.12 20.92 21.27
N LEU A 4 11.03 21.89 21.22
CA LEU A 4 11.39 22.61 20.00
C LEU A 4 12.28 21.75 19.08
N GLN A 5 13.18 20.94 19.65
CA GLN A 5 13.96 19.98 18.88
C GLN A 5 13.06 18.91 18.25
N ALA A 6 12.13 18.32 19.02
CA ALA A 6 11.20 17.33 18.50
C ALA A 6 10.34 17.86 17.33
N GLY A 7 9.84 19.11 17.43
CA GLY A 7 9.08 19.73 16.35
C GLY A 7 9.89 20.03 15.08
N ASN A 8 11.16 20.43 15.25
CA ASN A 8 12.06 20.63 14.11
C ASN A 8 12.44 19.32 13.42
N ASP A 9 12.63 18.25 14.20
CA ASP A 9 12.93 16.92 13.67
C ASP A 9 11.74 16.38 12.85
N GLU A 10 10.51 16.56 13.34
CA GLU A 10 9.28 16.17 12.64
C GLU A 10 9.06 16.96 11.34
N LEU A 11 9.24 18.29 11.36
CA LEU A 11 9.18 19.11 10.14
C LEU A 11 10.22 18.68 9.10
N SER A 12 11.46 18.43 9.53
CA SER A 12 12.52 17.95 8.63
C SER A 12 12.18 16.59 8.00
N ARG A 13 11.50 15.72 8.75
CA ARG A 13 11.01 14.43 8.24
C ARG A 13 9.92 14.63 7.19
N LEU A 14 8.92 15.46 7.48
CA LEU A 14 7.84 15.75 6.52
C LEU A 14 8.34 16.39 5.22
N GLU A 15 9.36 17.25 5.29
CA GLU A 15 10.01 17.84 4.12
C GLU A 15 10.69 16.78 3.24
N ARG A 16 11.41 15.82 3.84
CA ARG A 16 12.03 14.70 3.10
C ARG A 16 10.98 13.85 2.39
N VAL A 17 9.91 13.48 3.09
CA VAL A 17 8.82 12.66 2.56
C VAL A 17 8.09 13.35 1.40
N ALA A 18 7.86 14.66 1.49
CA ALA A 18 7.19 15.42 0.43
C ALA A 18 8.06 15.59 -0.84
N HIS A 19 9.39 15.61 -0.71
CA HIS A 19 10.28 15.93 -1.82
C HIS A 19 10.71 14.71 -2.67
N ASN A 20 10.49 13.47 -2.22
CA ASN A 20 10.97 12.24 -2.88
C ASN A 20 10.16 11.79 -4.13
N ARG A 21 9.61 12.74 -4.90
CA ARG A 21 8.70 12.42 -6.04
C ARG A 21 9.39 11.77 -7.23
N THR A 22 10.63 12.13 -7.51
CA THR A 22 11.36 11.68 -8.72
C THR A 22 11.79 10.22 -8.66
N GLY A 23 12.09 9.69 -7.45
CA GLY A 23 12.43 8.28 -7.26
C GLY A 23 11.28 7.34 -7.58
N LEU A 24 10.06 7.70 -7.19
CA LEU A 24 8.85 6.87 -7.38
C LEU A 24 8.48 6.70 -8.87
N TRP A 25 8.57 7.75 -9.69
CA TRP A 25 8.27 7.63 -11.12
C TRP A 25 9.32 6.82 -11.88
N ALA A 26 10.60 7.03 -11.54
CA ALA A 26 11.67 6.17 -12.04
C ALA A 26 11.45 4.71 -11.65
N SER A 27 10.80 4.48 -10.50
CA SER A 27 10.45 3.14 -10.01
C SER A 27 9.52 2.39 -10.92
N ILE A 28 8.35 2.99 -11.17
CA ILE A 28 7.31 2.39 -12.00
C ILE A 28 7.84 2.15 -13.42
N ALA A 29 8.54 3.14 -13.99
CA ALA A 29 9.07 3.04 -15.34
C ALA A 29 10.09 1.90 -15.49
N PHE A 30 10.98 1.76 -14.51
CA PHE A 30 11.99 0.70 -14.53
C PHE A 30 11.38 -0.67 -14.28
N GLU A 31 10.42 -0.79 -13.36
CA GLU A 31 9.70 -2.03 -13.10
C GLU A 31 8.97 -2.52 -14.35
N LEU A 32 8.16 -1.64 -14.97
CA LEU A 32 7.48 -1.93 -16.23
C LEU A 32 8.47 -2.34 -17.32
N PHE A 33 9.58 -1.61 -17.45
CA PHE A 33 10.63 -1.97 -18.40
C PHE A 33 11.24 -3.35 -18.11
N GLY A 34 11.53 -3.66 -16.85
CA GLY A 34 12.09 -4.96 -16.43
C GLY A 34 11.16 -6.12 -16.74
N LEU A 35 9.85 -5.95 -16.49
CA LEU A 35 8.82 -6.94 -16.81
C LEU A 35 8.64 -7.12 -18.33
N LEU A 36 8.62 -6.03 -19.09
CA LEU A 36 8.56 -6.09 -20.56
C LEU A 36 9.81 -6.73 -21.16
N LEU A 37 10.99 -6.42 -20.61
CA LEU A 37 12.25 -7.02 -21.01
C LEU A 37 12.26 -8.52 -20.70
N PHE A 38 11.75 -8.93 -19.54
CA PHE A 38 11.58 -10.34 -19.19
C PHE A 38 10.73 -11.07 -20.24
N VAL A 39 9.56 -10.53 -20.58
CA VAL A 39 8.70 -11.10 -21.64
C VAL A 39 9.45 -11.15 -22.98
N ALA A 40 10.10 -10.05 -23.37
CA ALA A 40 10.80 -9.95 -24.64
C ALA A 40 11.95 -10.95 -24.76
N ILE A 41 12.69 -11.21 -23.67
CA ILE A 41 13.77 -12.20 -23.65
C ILE A 41 13.21 -13.59 -23.97
N PHE A 42 12.14 -14.00 -23.31
CA PHE A 42 11.62 -15.35 -23.51
C PHE A 42 10.87 -15.53 -24.82
N ASN A 43 10.22 -14.49 -25.34
CA ASN A 43 9.48 -14.57 -26.60
C ASN A 43 10.34 -14.31 -27.85
N PHE A 44 11.46 -13.57 -27.76
CA PHE A 44 12.31 -13.26 -28.92
C PHE A 44 13.69 -13.89 -28.88
N LEU A 45 14.32 -13.98 -27.71
CA LEU A 45 15.67 -14.55 -27.59
C LEU A 45 15.64 -16.05 -27.29
N LEU A 46 14.60 -16.54 -26.61
CA LEU A 46 14.48 -17.93 -26.16
C LEU A 46 13.10 -18.58 -26.46
N PRO A 47 12.52 -18.43 -27.67
CA PRO A 47 11.13 -18.82 -27.96
C PRO A 47 10.79 -20.31 -27.79
N ASN A 48 11.79 -21.19 -27.70
CA ASN A 48 11.59 -22.64 -27.63
C ASN A 48 12.27 -23.25 -26.39
N LEU A 49 12.49 -22.46 -25.34
CA LEU A 49 13.21 -22.92 -24.12
C LEU A 49 12.50 -24.10 -23.43
N GLY A 50 11.19 -24.26 -23.67
CA GLY A 50 10.34 -25.31 -23.10
C GLY A 50 10.16 -26.55 -24.00
N ASP A 51 10.43 -26.46 -25.30
CA ASP A 51 10.04 -27.49 -26.29
C ASP A 51 10.71 -28.85 -26.05
N ASN A 52 11.92 -28.83 -25.47
CA ASN A 52 12.69 -30.03 -25.17
C ASN A 52 12.46 -30.55 -23.74
N LEU A 53 11.62 -29.88 -22.95
CA LEU A 53 11.30 -30.26 -21.59
C LEU A 53 9.95 -30.96 -21.54
N ALA A 54 9.86 -32.06 -20.81
CA ALA A 54 8.60 -32.78 -20.59
C ALA A 54 8.36 -33.03 -19.09
N GLY A 55 7.08 -33.08 -18.71
CA GLY A 55 6.65 -33.39 -17.35
C GLY A 55 7.23 -32.45 -16.30
N VAL A 56 7.99 -33.00 -15.35
CA VAL A 56 8.51 -32.26 -14.18
C VAL A 56 9.38 -31.07 -14.56
N GLY A 57 10.18 -31.18 -15.64
CA GLY A 57 11.06 -30.08 -16.07
C GLY A 57 10.28 -28.83 -16.48
N LEU A 58 9.18 -29.02 -17.22
CA LEU A 58 8.32 -27.92 -17.68
C LEU A 58 7.58 -27.26 -16.51
N ILE A 59 7.14 -28.06 -15.52
CA ILE A 59 6.52 -27.58 -14.29
C ILE A 59 7.51 -26.73 -13.49
N LEU A 60 8.71 -27.24 -13.22
CA LEU A 60 9.73 -26.50 -12.46
C LEU A 60 10.10 -25.18 -13.13
N LEU A 61 10.25 -25.18 -14.45
CA LEU A 61 10.54 -23.96 -15.20
C LEU A 61 9.40 -22.95 -15.10
N GLY A 62 8.14 -23.40 -15.26
CA GLY A 62 6.96 -22.54 -15.10
C GLY A 62 6.83 -21.95 -13.69
N LEU A 63 7.15 -22.73 -12.65
CA LEU A 63 7.17 -22.25 -11.27
C LEU A 63 8.27 -21.20 -11.06
N ILE A 64 9.46 -21.39 -11.63
CA ILE A 64 10.52 -20.38 -11.59
C ILE A 64 10.04 -19.08 -12.25
N PHE A 65 9.43 -19.17 -13.44
CA PHE A 65 8.92 -17.99 -14.16
C PHE A 65 7.83 -17.26 -13.39
N SER A 66 6.98 -18.01 -12.69
CA SER A 66 5.90 -17.46 -11.87
C SER A 66 6.42 -16.57 -10.73
N LEU A 67 7.66 -16.79 -10.28
CA LEU A 67 8.33 -15.98 -9.26
C LEU A 67 9.03 -14.74 -9.84
N VAL A 68 9.34 -14.72 -11.14
CA VAL A 68 10.17 -13.65 -11.73
C VAL A 68 9.53 -12.27 -11.59
N PRO A 69 8.23 -12.06 -11.87
CA PRO A 69 7.62 -10.74 -11.69
C PRO A 69 7.72 -10.23 -10.25
N ALA A 70 7.43 -11.08 -9.26
CA ALA A 70 7.55 -10.73 -7.85
C ALA A 70 9.00 -10.49 -7.43
N ALA A 71 9.95 -11.29 -7.94
CA ALA A 71 11.37 -11.12 -7.66
C ALA A 71 11.93 -9.82 -8.26
N LEU A 72 11.56 -9.47 -9.49
CA LEU A 72 11.93 -8.21 -10.12
C LEU A 72 11.43 -7.03 -9.30
N TRP A 73 10.19 -7.09 -8.84
CA TRP A 73 9.61 -6.08 -7.96
C TRP A 73 10.39 -5.93 -6.64
N LEU A 74 10.64 -7.03 -5.94
CA LEU A 74 11.37 -7.03 -4.66
C LEU A 74 12.82 -6.55 -4.80
N ILE A 75 13.54 -7.00 -5.84
CA ILE A 75 14.91 -6.57 -6.14
C ILE A 75 14.95 -5.08 -6.45
N PHE A 76 13.94 -4.60 -7.16
CA PHE A 76 13.86 -3.21 -7.54
C PHE A 76 13.63 -2.32 -6.32
N PHE A 77 12.63 -2.66 -5.51
CA PHE A 77 12.35 -1.96 -4.26
C PHE A 77 13.59 -1.93 -3.35
N TYR A 78 14.32 -3.05 -3.28
CA TYR A 78 15.59 -3.14 -2.57
C TYR A 78 16.66 -2.13 -3.02
N ARG A 79 16.68 -1.76 -4.32
CA ARG A 79 17.68 -0.84 -4.91
C ARG A 79 17.28 0.63 -4.88
N MET A 80 15.99 0.94 -4.92
CA MET A 80 15.48 2.31 -4.85
C MET A 80 15.79 2.95 -3.50
N ASP A 81 15.73 2.15 -2.44
CA ASP A 81 15.74 2.67 -1.09
C ASP A 81 17.15 2.78 -0.48
N ARG A 82 17.90 3.76 -0.98
CA ARG A 82 19.25 4.11 -0.51
C ARG A 82 19.26 5.23 0.54
N LEU A 83 18.12 5.90 0.76
CA LEU A 83 18.04 7.12 1.58
C LEU A 83 17.28 6.93 2.90
N GLU A 84 16.24 6.10 2.97
CA GLU A 84 15.56 5.73 4.23
C GLU A 84 15.11 4.26 4.14
N PRO A 85 16.02 3.27 4.30
CA PRO A 85 15.73 1.88 4.01
C PRO A 85 14.56 1.37 4.84
N GLU A 86 13.41 1.20 4.19
CA GLU A 86 12.36 0.33 4.68
C GLU A 86 12.99 -1.02 5.06
N PRO A 87 12.42 -1.72 6.04
CA PRO A 87 12.89 -3.01 6.45
C PRO A 87 12.55 -3.98 5.33
N LYS A 88 13.49 -4.16 4.41
CA LYS A 88 13.42 -5.08 3.26
C LYS A 88 12.89 -6.46 3.63
N ARG A 89 13.19 -6.89 4.86
CA ARG A 89 12.71 -8.13 5.46
C ARG A 89 11.19 -8.11 5.66
N MET A 90 10.60 -6.99 6.06
CA MET A 90 9.17 -6.84 6.29
C MET A 90 8.38 -6.90 4.99
N VAL A 91 8.81 -6.19 3.94
CA VAL A 91 8.18 -6.29 2.60
C VAL A 91 8.21 -7.74 2.08
N PHE A 92 9.36 -8.40 2.19
CA PHE A 92 9.49 -9.81 1.83
C PHE A 92 8.62 -10.74 2.70
N ASN A 93 8.52 -10.48 4.00
CA ASN A 93 7.65 -11.25 4.89
C ASN A 93 6.17 -11.07 4.52
N VAL A 94 5.73 -9.85 4.19
CA VAL A 94 4.36 -9.59 3.73
C VAL A 94 4.06 -10.36 2.46
N PHE A 95 4.97 -10.34 1.49
CA PHE A 95 4.88 -11.16 0.29
C PHE A 95 4.73 -12.65 0.62
N LEU A 96 5.58 -13.19 1.50
CA LEU A 96 5.54 -14.60 1.89
C LEU A 96 4.25 -14.95 2.64
N ILE A 97 3.79 -14.10 3.56
CA ILE A 97 2.54 -14.32 4.30
C ILE A 97 1.37 -14.33 3.32
N ALA A 98 1.29 -13.38 2.39
CA ALA A 98 0.23 -13.35 1.38
C ALA A 98 0.26 -14.59 0.48
N LEU A 99 1.46 -15.04 0.07
CA LEU A 99 1.64 -16.27 -0.70
C LEU A 99 1.12 -17.49 0.08
N LEU A 100 1.41 -17.59 1.37
CA LEU A 100 0.91 -18.69 2.21
C LEU A 100 -0.61 -18.59 2.43
N VAL A 101 -1.12 -17.39 2.72
CA VAL A 101 -2.56 -17.12 2.92
C VAL A 101 -3.33 -17.47 1.65
N ALA A 102 -2.91 -16.97 0.49
CA ALA A 102 -3.54 -17.28 -0.78
C ALA A 102 -3.44 -18.77 -1.12
N GLY A 103 -2.27 -19.39 -0.92
CA GLY A 103 -2.07 -20.82 -1.17
C GLY A 103 -2.96 -21.71 -0.30
N ALA A 104 -3.22 -21.31 0.95
CA ALA A 104 -4.07 -22.05 1.87
C ALA A 104 -5.57 -21.77 1.69
N LEU A 105 -5.95 -20.53 1.38
CA LEU A 105 -7.35 -20.09 1.49
C LEU A 105 -8.05 -19.85 0.15
N HIS A 106 -7.32 -19.53 -0.93
CA HIS A 106 -7.92 -19.16 -2.23
C HIS A 106 -8.85 -20.24 -2.78
N GLY A 107 -8.31 -21.45 -3.00
CA GLY A 107 -9.07 -22.59 -3.51
C GLY A 107 -10.23 -22.99 -2.59
N PRO A 108 -9.99 -23.27 -1.29
CA PRO A 108 -11.06 -23.66 -0.37
C PRO A 108 -12.20 -22.64 -0.25
N ILE A 109 -11.91 -21.34 -0.29
CA ILE A 109 -12.95 -20.32 -0.22
C ILE A 109 -13.70 -20.24 -1.55
N LEU A 110 -13.01 -20.02 -2.67
CA LEU A 110 -13.68 -19.78 -3.95
C LEU A 110 -14.38 -21.03 -4.49
N GLN A 111 -13.71 -22.18 -4.50
CA GLN A 111 -14.26 -23.43 -5.04
C GLN A 111 -15.06 -24.20 -3.99
N GLY A 112 -14.62 -24.20 -2.73
CA GLY A 112 -15.30 -24.93 -1.65
C GLY A 112 -16.55 -24.23 -1.13
N VAL A 113 -16.43 -22.97 -0.70
CA VAL A 113 -17.53 -22.21 -0.09
C VAL A 113 -18.44 -21.61 -1.16
N PHE A 114 -17.87 -20.90 -2.15
CA PHE A 114 -18.66 -20.21 -3.17
C PHE A 114 -18.96 -21.06 -4.42
N GLY A 115 -18.27 -22.17 -4.63
CA GLY A 115 -18.47 -23.05 -5.79
C GLY A 115 -18.32 -22.35 -7.14
N VAL A 116 -17.40 -21.38 -7.24
CA VAL A 116 -17.27 -20.50 -8.43
C VAL A 116 -17.08 -21.27 -9.73
N ASP A 117 -16.42 -22.44 -9.66
CA ASP A 117 -16.19 -23.36 -10.78
C ASP A 117 -17.49 -23.82 -11.47
N ARG A 118 -18.62 -23.82 -10.75
CA ARG A 118 -19.90 -24.35 -11.25
C ARG A 118 -20.74 -23.31 -11.96
N TRP A 119 -20.55 -22.03 -11.68
CA TRP A 119 -21.49 -20.98 -12.10
C TRP A 119 -20.84 -19.72 -12.67
N LEU A 120 -19.58 -19.41 -12.34
CA LEU A 120 -18.94 -18.15 -12.73
C LEU A 120 -18.94 -17.96 -14.24
N TYR A 121 -18.71 -19.04 -14.99
CA TYR A 121 -18.65 -19.03 -16.46
C TYR A 121 -19.97 -19.41 -17.15
N SER A 122 -21.08 -19.55 -16.40
CA SER A 122 -22.39 -19.95 -16.97
C SER A 122 -23.00 -18.92 -17.93
N SER A 123 -22.65 -17.64 -17.75
CA SER A 123 -23.15 -16.52 -18.54
C SER A 123 -22.22 -15.32 -18.37
N TRP A 124 -22.30 -14.34 -19.29
CA TRP A 124 -21.44 -13.16 -19.21
C TRP A 124 -21.70 -12.28 -17.99
N TRP A 125 -22.95 -12.20 -17.51
CA TRP A 125 -23.29 -11.45 -16.29
C TRP A 125 -22.84 -12.18 -15.03
N ALA A 126 -22.95 -13.51 -14.99
CA ALA A 126 -22.41 -14.31 -13.88
C ALA A 126 -20.89 -14.12 -13.79
N HIS A 127 -20.21 -14.09 -14.93
CA HIS A 127 -18.78 -13.85 -14.98
C HIS A 127 -18.42 -12.44 -14.48
N LEU A 128 -19.09 -11.40 -14.98
CA LEU A 128 -18.85 -10.01 -14.56
C LEU A 128 -19.12 -9.80 -13.07
N PHE A 129 -20.33 -10.11 -12.61
CA PHE A 129 -20.74 -9.83 -11.23
C PHE A 129 -20.11 -10.82 -10.25
N GLY A 130 -19.91 -12.08 -10.63
CA GLY A 130 -19.20 -13.05 -9.80
C GLY A 130 -17.72 -12.72 -9.67
N GLY A 131 -17.08 -12.27 -10.76
CA GLY A 131 -15.70 -11.81 -10.74
C GLY A 131 -15.50 -10.61 -9.81
N ILE A 132 -16.41 -9.62 -9.87
CA ILE A 132 -16.34 -8.43 -9.03
C ILE A 132 -16.74 -8.71 -7.57
N LEU A 133 -17.90 -9.31 -7.35
CA LEU A 133 -18.52 -9.39 -6.01
C LEU A 133 -18.03 -10.58 -5.18
N VAL A 134 -17.48 -11.61 -5.81
CA VAL A 134 -17.02 -12.82 -5.13
C VAL A 134 -15.51 -12.96 -5.26
N VAL A 135 -14.98 -13.14 -6.47
CA VAL A 135 -13.56 -13.43 -6.69
C VAL A 135 -12.68 -12.27 -6.22
N ALA A 136 -12.90 -11.08 -6.77
CA ALA A 136 -12.09 -9.92 -6.45
C ALA A 136 -12.27 -9.47 -4.99
N VAL A 137 -13.48 -9.57 -4.41
CA VAL A 137 -13.70 -9.29 -2.98
C VAL A 137 -12.90 -10.22 -2.09
N VAL A 138 -12.95 -11.53 -2.34
CA VAL A 138 -12.20 -12.51 -1.54
C VAL A 138 -10.70 -12.25 -1.62
N GLU A 139 -10.18 -12.00 -2.82
CA GLU A 139 -8.75 -11.77 -3.04
C GLU A 139 -8.27 -10.44 -2.45
N GLN A 140 -9.05 -9.35 -2.62
CA GLN A 140 -8.76 -8.07 -1.96
C GLN A 140 -8.85 -8.19 -0.44
N PHE A 141 -9.72 -9.06 0.08
CA PHE A 141 -9.80 -9.32 1.52
C PHE A 141 -8.58 -10.08 2.03
N MET A 142 -8.01 -11.01 1.27
CA MET A 142 -6.75 -11.67 1.62
C MET A 142 -5.58 -10.69 1.65
N ILE A 143 -5.52 -9.75 0.68
CA ILE A 143 -4.51 -8.70 0.65
C ILE A 143 -4.68 -7.77 1.85
N TYR A 144 -5.89 -7.25 2.07
CA TYR A 144 -6.23 -6.41 3.21
C TYR A 144 -5.87 -7.10 4.54
N GLY A 145 -6.33 -8.33 4.73
CA GLY A 145 -6.07 -9.12 5.94
C GLY A 145 -4.59 -9.35 6.16
N THR A 146 -3.84 -9.67 5.10
CA THR A 146 -2.38 -9.82 5.20
C THR A 146 -1.74 -8.54 5.72
N VAL A 147 -2.00 -7.39 5.11
CA VAL A 147 -1.43 -6.11 5.56
C VAL A 147 -1.90 -5.76 6.97
N ARG A 148 -3.20 -5.90 7.24
CA ARG A 148 -3.83 -5.53 8.50
C ARG A 148 -3.29 -6.32 9.70
N PHE A 149 -2.99 -7.60 9.52
CA PHE A 149 -2.55 -8.47 10.61
C PHE A 149 -1.03 -8.68 10.69
N SER A 150 -0.27 -8.32 9.65
CA SER A 150 1.19 -8.49 9.66
C SER A 150 1.96 -7.21 9.97
N VAL A 151 1.55 -6.06 9.40
CA VAL A 151 2.38 -4.84 9.40
C VAL A 151 1.65 -3.58 9.87
N PHE A 152 0.31 -3.59 9.91
CA PHE A 152 -0.49 -2.39 10.23
C PHE A 152 -0.30 -1.84 11.66
N ASP A 153 0.18 -2.62 12.60
CA ASP A 153 0.51 -2.13 13.96
C ASP A 153 2.03 -2.10 14.20
N HIS A 154 2.83 -2.39 13.17
CA HIS A 154 4.29 -2.42 13.27
C HIS A 154 4.89 -1.00 13.24
N PRO A 155 5.95 -0.71 14.02
CA PRO A 155 6.61 0.60 14.02
C PRO A 155 7.22 1.01 12.67
N GLU A 156 7.59 0.03 11.84
CA GLU A 156 8.21 0.24 10.51
C GLU A 156 7.18 0.55 9.40
N PHE A 157 5.91 0.72 9.76
CA PHE A 157 4.93 1.30 8.85
C PHE A 157 4.62 2.68 9.41
N ASP A 158 5.43 3.62 8.97
CA ASP A 158 5.55 4.97 9.50
C ASP A 158 5.30 6.05 8.45
N GLU A 159 5.08 5.66 7.18
CA GLU A 159 4.62 6.53 6.10
C GLU A 159 3.40 5.98 5.34
N ARG A 160 2.70 6.89 4.64
CA ARG A 160 1.53 6.54 3.82
C ARG A 160 1.88 5.63 2.65
N VAL A 161 3.09 5.80 2.11
CA VAL A 161 3.57 5.05 0.95
C VAL A 161 3.76 3.58 1.30
N ASP A 162 4.12 3.25 2.54
CA ASP A 162 4.32 1.87 3.01
C ASP A 162 3.02 1.07 2.90
N GLY A 163 1.86 1.71 3.10
CA GLY A 163 0.56 1.09 2.88
C GLY A 163 0.41 0.56 1.45
N VAL A 164 0.86 1.34 0.47
CA VAL A 164 0.89 0.95 -0.95
C VAL A 164 1.91 -0.18 -1.16
N ILE A 165 3.12 -0.04 -0.63
CA ILE A 165 4.23 -0.98 -0.82
C ILE A 165 3.90 -2.35 -0.22
N TYR A 166 3.43 -2.40 1.03
CA TYR A 166 3.02 -3.65 1.68
C TYR A 166 1.82 -4.29 0.99
N ALA A 167 0.84 -3.50 0.54
CA ALA A 167 -0.30 -4.06 -0.20
C ALA A 167 0.13 -4.63 -1.56
N VAL A 168 1.00 -3.93 -2.30
CA VAL A 168 1.57 -4.43 -3.56
C VAL A 168 2.34 -5.74 -3.32
N ALA A 169 3.17 -5.80 -2.28
CA ALA A 169 3.89 -7.01 -1.90
C ALA A 169 2.92 -8.18 -1.60
N ALA A 170 1.83 -7.91 -0.87
CA ALA A 170 0.79 -8.91 -0.62
C ALA A 170 0.06 -9.34 -1.91
N GLY A 171 -0.26 -8.39 -2.78
CA GLY A 171 -0.86 -8.66 -4.10
C GLY A 171 0.03 -9.55 -4.97
N LEU A 172 1.34 -9.29 -5.00
CA LEU A 172 2.31 -10.11 -5.73
C LEU A 172 2.44 -11.53 -5.16
N GLY A 173 2.34 -11.68 -3.83
CA GLY A 173 2.29 -12.98 -3.17
C GLY A 173 1.09 -13.81 -3.63
N LEU A 174 -0.09 -13.19 -3.68
CA LEU A 174 -1.32 -13.79 -4.20
C LEU A 174 -1.19 -14.11 -5.71
N ALA A 175 -0.69 -13.17 -6.52
CA ALA A 175 -0.46 -13.38 -7.95
C ALA A 175 0.47 -14.57 -8.23
N THR A 176 1.49 -14.75 -7.40
CA THR A 176 2.43 -15.88 -7.49
C THR A 176 1.70 -17.22 -7.29
N VAL A 177 0.80 -17.31 -6.31
CA VAL A 177 -0.02 -18.52 -6.09
C VAL A 177 -0.91 -18.83 -7.28
N LEU A 178 -1.49 -17.82 -7.91
CA LEU A 178 -2.35 -18.02 -9.10
C LEU A 178 -1.54 -18.40 -10.33
N ASN A 179 -0.32 -17.88 -10.45
CA ASN A 179 0.61 -18.30 -11.48
C ASN A 179 1.05 -19.76 -11.27
N PHE A 180 1.37 -20.15 -10.03
CA PHE A 180 1.66 -21.56 -9.69
C PHE A 180 0.48 -22.48 -10.00
N SER A 181 -0.73 -22.09 -9.58
CA SER A 181 -1.95 -22.86 -9.80
C SER A 181 -2.20 -23.06 -11.29
N TYR A 182 -1.95 -22.02 -12.10
CA TYR A 182 -2.04 -22.11 -13.56
C TYR A 182 -1.04 -23.12 -14.14
N VAL A 183 0.24 -23.05 -13.75
CA VAL A 183 1.29 -23.98 -14.22
C VAL A 183 0.93 -25.42 -13.84
N LEU A 184 0.50 -25.64 -12.60
CA LEU A 184 0.16 -26.98 -12.11
C LEU A 184 -1.08 -27.55 -12.82
N ALA A 185 -2.11 -26.73 -13.05
CA ALA A 185 -3.33 -27.16 -13.74
C ALA A 185 -3.10 -27.57 -15.20
N HIS A 186 -2.09 -27.00 -15.87
CA HIS A 186 -1.78 -27.28 -17.27
C HIS A 186 -0.61 -28.26 -17.45
N GLY A 187 -0.06 -28.82 -16.36
CA GLY A 187 1.06 -29.76 -16.42
C GLY A 187 2.39 -29.12 -16.85
N GLY A 188 2.53 -27.81 -16.66
CA GLY A 188 3.64 -26.98 -17.11
C GLY A 188 3.14 -25.70 -17.78
N VAL A 189 4.02 -25.01 -18.50
CA VAL A 189 3.63 -23.78 -19.21
C VAL A 189 4.29 -23.73 -20.58
N ASP A 190 3.49 -23.38 -21.59
CA ASP A 190 4.04 -22.80 -22.83
C ASP A 190 4.63 -21.44 -22.45
N LEU A 191 5.94 -21.28 -22.60
CA LEU A 191 6.66 -20.15 -22.03
C LEU A 191 6.37 -18.85 -22.78
N ASP A 192 5.95 -18.93 -24.04
CA ASP A 192 5.62 -17.74 -24.84
C ASP A 192 4.37 -17.08 -24.26
N ILE A 193 3.27 -17.83 -24.17
CA ILE A 193 1.99 -17.35 -23.65
C ILE A 193 2.02 -17.25 -22.12
N GLY A 194 2.67 -18.20 -21.46
CA GLY A 194 2.75 -18.30 -20.01
C GLY A 194 3.51 -17.16 -19.37
N SER A 195 4.65 -16.75 -19.94
CA SER A 195 5.43 -15.61 -19.42
C SER A 195 4.62 -14.31 -19.48
N ILE A 196 3.92 -14.06 -20.60
CA ILE A 196 3.04 -12.91 -20.76
C ILE A 196 1.92 -12.94 -19.71
N ARG A 197 1.23 -14.08 -19.57
CA ARG A 197 0.16 -14.24 -18.58
C ARG A 197 0.64 -13.97 -17.16
N MET A 198 1.80 -14.49 -16.78
CA MET A 198 2.36 -14.31 -15.43
C MET A 198 2.65 -12.83 -15.13
N VAL A 199 3.18 -12.10 -16.11
CA VAL A 199 3.43 -10.66 -16.00
C VAL A 199 2.14 -9.86 -15.95
N VAL A 200 1.18 -10.15 -16.83
CA VAL A 200 -0.16 -9.53 -16.82
C VAL A 200 -0.82 -9.69 -15.45
N ASN A 201 -0.77 -10.91 -14.90
CA ASN A 201 -1.33 -11.21 -13.60
C ASN A 201 -0.64 -10.40 -12.50
N ALA A 202 0.70 -10.39 -12.46
CA ALA A 202 1.46 -9.64 -11.47
C ALA A 202 1.19 -8.13 -11.53
N LEU A 203 1.12 -7.55 -12.74
CA LEU A 203 0.80 -6.13 -12.96
C LEU A 203 -0.60 -5.79 -12.43
N ALA A 204 -1.60 -6.62 -12.73
CA ALA A 204 -2.96 -6.41 -12.25
C ALA A 204 -3.02 -6.41 -10.72
N TYR A 205 -2.47 -7.44 -10.07
CA TYR A 205 -2.48 -7.54 -8.61
C TYR A 205 -1.69 -6.42 -7.95
N ALA A 206 -0.53 -6.04 -8.46
CA ALA A 206 0.22 -4.89 -7.95
C ALA A 206 -0.62 -3.61 -8.01
N SER A 207 -1.31 -3.38 -9.12
CA SER A 207 -2.09 -2.16 -9.35
C SER A 207 -3.28 -2.04 -8.41
N PHE A 208 -4.11 -3.08 -8.33
CA PHE A 208 -5.32 -3.04 -7.52
C PHE A 208 -5.01 -3.16 -6.02
N ALA A 209 -3.97 -3.92 -5.65
CA ALA A 209 -3.47 -3.91 -4.29
C ALA A 209 -2.88 -2.54 -3.91
N GLY A 210 -2.22 -1.84 -4.84
CA GLY A 210 -1.74 -0.48 -4.61
C GLY A 210 -2.87 0.51 -4.32
N ILE A 211 -4.01 0.40 -5.00
CA ILE A 211 -5.22 1.18 -4.66
C ILE A 211 -5.65 0.91 -3.23
N LEU A 212 -5.85 -0.37 -2.87
CA LEU A 212 -6.24 -0.75 -1.51
C LEU A 212 -5.21 -0.25 -0.47
N GLY A 213 -3.93 -0.39 -0.77
CA GLY A 213 -2.81 0.04 0.06
C GLY A 213 -2.80 1.54 0.34
N TYR A 214 -3.17 2.36 -0.65
CA TYR A 214 -3.35 3.80 -0.45
C TYR A 214 -4.40 4.08 0.64
N PHE A 215 -5.57 3.43 0.55
CA PHE A 215 -6.63 3.62 1.55
C PHE A 215 -6.22 3.09 2.94
N ILE A 216 -5.48 1.97 3.00
CA ILE A 216 -4.93 1.44 4.25
C ILE A 216 -3.94 2.44 4.87
N GLY A 217 -2.93 2.88 4.10
CA GLY A 217 -1.93 3.84 4.57
C GLY A 217 -2.56 5.14 5.03
N GLN A 218 -3.48 5.69 4.25
CA GLN A 218 -4.21 6.89 4.59
C GLN A 218 -5.03 6.75 5.89
N SER A 219 -5.70 5.60 6.08
CA SER A 219 -6.48 5.34 7.29
C SER A 219 -5.65 5.19 8.58
N ARG A 220 -4.34 4.91 8.45
CA ARG A 220 -3.43 4.79 9.57
C ARG A 220 -3.00 6.15 10.12
N PHE A 221 -2.68 7.09 9.23
CA PHE A 221 -2.10 8.39 9.62
C PHE A 221 -3.12 9.51 9.74
N GLU A 222 -4.34 9.32 9.24
CA GLU A 222 -5.40 10.32 9.33
C GLU A 222 -6.67 9.80 9.99
N LYS A 223 -7.40 10.73 10.61
CA LYS A 223 -8.78 10.48 11.05
C LYS A 223 -9.70 10.50 9.83
N VAL A 224 -9.89 9.33 9.25
CA VAL A 224 -10.80 9.11 8.13
C VAL A 224 -12.19 8.68 8.62
N PRO A 225 -13.27 8.97 7.88
CA PRO A 225 -14.60 8.48 8.23
C PRO A 225 -14.66 6.95 8.11
N PHE A 226 -15.57 6.32 8.86
CA PHE A 226 -15.68 4.85 8.94
C PHE A 226 -15.90 4.16 7.57
N TYR A 227 -16.49 4.87 6.60
CA TYR A 227 -16.75 4.35 5.25
C TYR A 227 -15.54 4.44 4.32
N TYR A 228 -14.47 5.16 4.69
CA TYR A 228 -13.32 5.43 3.82
C TYR A 228 -12.62 4.14 3.36
N LEU A 229 -12.29 3.25 4.31
CA LEU A 229 -11.63 2.00 4.01
C LEU A 229 -12.54 1.01 3.25
N PRO A 230 -13.83 0.80 3.62
CA PRO A 230 -14.77 0.05 2.79
C PRO A 230 -14.93 0.58 1.37
N MET A 231 -14.89 1.90 1.17
CA MET A 231 -14.94 2.51 -0.17
C MET A 231 -13.70 2.15 -0.99
N GLY A 232 -12.50 2.29 -0.41
CA GLY A 232 -11.25 1.91 -1.07
C GLY A 232 -11.19 0.43 -1.44
N PHE A 233 -11.63 -0.42 -0.52
CA PHE A 233 -11.77 -1.86 -0.75
C PHE A 233 -12.74 -2.17 -1.90
N THR A 234 -13.92 -1.53 -1.91
CA THR A 234 -14.92 -1.73 -2.95
C THR A 234 -14.41 -1.26 -4.30
N LEU A 235 -13.72 -0.11 -4.35
CA LEU A 235 -13.09 0.41 -5.56
C LEU A 235 -12.02 -0.55 -6.10
N ALA A 236 -11.13 -1.03 -5.24
CA ALA A 236 -10.10 -1.99 -5.62
C ALA A 236 -10.72 -3.29 -6.15
N ALA A 237 -11.72 -3.85 -5.47
CA ALA A 237 -12.41 -5.07 -5.90
C ALA A 237 -13.17 -4.88 -7.23
N ALA A 238 -13.85 -3.74 -7.41
CA ALA A 238 -14.58 -3.44 -8.64
C ALA A 238 -13.64 -3.32 -9.85
N LEU A 239 -12.55 -2.57 -9.72
CA LEU A 239 -11.57 -2.41 -10.80
C LEU A 239 -10.85 -3.73 -11.09
N HIS A 240 -10.52 -4.48 -10.03
CA HIS A 240 -9.88 -5.79 -10.13
C HIS A 240 -10.74 -6.80 -10.90
N GLY A 241 -11.99 -7.01 -10.48
CA GLY A 241 -12.89 -7.93 -11.15
C GLY A 241 -13.25 -7.48 -12.56
N LEU A 242 -13.43 -6.18 -12.78
CA LEU A 242 -13.69 -5.63 -14.12
C LEU A 242 -12.50 -5.87 -15.06
N PHE A 243 -11.27 -5.71 -14.57
CA PHE A 243 -10.06 -5.94 -15.37
C PHE A 243 -9.99 -7.39 -15.86
N PHE A 244 -10.10 -8.37 -14.98
CA PHE A 244 -10.04 -9.79 -15.37
C PHE A 244 -11.21 -10.19 -16.26
N PHE A 245 -12.42 -9.68 -15.99
CA PHE A 245 -13.55 -9.88 -16.90
C PHE A 245 -13.26 -9.38 -18.32
N LEU A 246 -12.71 -8.16 -18.46
CA LEU A 246 -12.36 -7.60 -19.77
C LEU A 246 -11.26 -8.39 -20.47
N LEU A 247 -10.24 -8.80 -19.72
CA LEU A 247 -9.12 -9.61 -20.21
C LEU A 247 -9.59 -10.98 -20.74
N GLU A 248 -10.45 -11.66 -19.98
CA GLU A 248 -10.98 -12.97 -20.39
C GLU A 248 -12.00 -12.84 -21.52
N ARG A 249 -12.74 -11.73 -21.56
CA ARG A 249 -13.68 -11.42 -22.65
C ARG A 249 -12.96 -11.09 -23.96
N SER A 250 -11.84 -10.37 -23.94
CA SER A 250 -11.03 -10.11 -25.14
C SER A 250 -10.45 -11.41 -25.68
N ALA A 251 -9.96 -12.29 -24.80
CA ALA A 251 -9.44 -13.59 -25.15
C ALA A 251 -10.50 -14.52 -25.75
N GLY A 252 -11.69 -14.60 -25.15
CA GLY A 252 -12.75 -15.54 -25.56
C GLY A 252 -13.50 -15.20 -26.85
N ASN A 253 -13.42 -13.96 -27.36
CA ASN A 253 -14.11 -13.56 -28.61
C ASN A 253 -13.24 -13.58 -29.86
N SER A 254 -11.94 -13.74 -29.71
CA SER A 254 -10.99 -13.55 -30.81
C SER A 254 -10.67 -14.90 -31.44
N LEU A 255 -10.89 -15.04 -32.75
CA LEU A 255 -10.46 -16.23 -33.53
C LEU A 255 -8.94 -16.43 -33.50
N HIS A 256 -8.20 -15.35 -33.28
CA HIS A 256 -6.75 -15.35 -33.02
C HIS A 256 -6.50 -14.60 -31.72
N TYR A 257 -6.22 -15.34 -30.65
CA TYR A 257 -5.81 -14.77 -29.37
C TYR A 257 -4.45 -14.08 -29.52
N ASN A 258 -4.35 -12.81 -29.11
CA ASN A 258 -3.11 -12.05 -29.14
C ASN A 258 -2.65 -11.70 -27.71
N PRO A 259 -1.74 -12.47 -27.11
CA PRO A 259 -1.29 -12.25 -25.72
C PRO A 259 -0.57 -10.90 -25.54
N TRP A 260 0.01 -10.34 -26.60
CA TRP A 260 0.66 -9.03 -26.53
C TRP A 260 -0.33 -7.89 -26.28
N GLY A 261 -1.56 -8.02 -26.79
CA GLY A 261 -2.62 -7.04 -26.53
C GLY A 261 -2.96 -6.97 -25.04
N ASP A 262 -3.05 -8.14 -24.40
CA ASP A 262 -3.29 -8.27 -22.97
C ASP A 262 -2.14 -7.70 -22.13
N LEU A 263 -0.88 -7.92 -22.56
CA LEU A 263 0.28 -7.31 -21.91
C LEU A 263 0.27 -5.79 -21.98
N ILE A 264 0.00 -5.22 -23.16
CA ILE A 264 -0.07 -3.78 -23.34
C ILE A 264 -1.20 -3.20 -22.50
N PHE A 265 -2.38 -3.83 -22.52
CA PHE A 265 -3.52 -3.41 -21.71
C PHE A 265 -3.18 -3.42 -20.22
N ALA A 266 -2.60 -4.52 -19.72
CA ALA A 266 -2.17 -4.64 -18.33
C ALA A 266 -1.12 -3.60 -17.94
N ALA A 267 -0.11 -3.37 -18.79
CA ALA A 267 0.94 -2.39 -18.53
C ALA A 267 0.40 -0.96 -18.49
N ILE A 268 -0.54 -0.61 -19.38
CA ILE A 268 -1.20 0.71 -19.37
C ILE A 268 -2.03 0.88 -18.09
N VAL A 269 -2.89 -0.09 -17.78
CA VAL A 269 -3.73 -0.05 -16.58
C VAL A 269 -2.86 0.06 -15.33
N ALA A 270 -1.78 -0.71 -15.26
CA ALA A 270 -0.87 -0.68 -14.12
C ALA A 270 -0.11 0.63 -14.00
N GLY A 271 0.48 1.11 -15.09
CA GLY A 271 1.19 2.38 -15.14
C GLY A 271 0.29 3.54 -14.71
N VAL A 272 -0.94 3.63 -15.25
CA VAL A 272 -1.90 4.68 -14.89
C VAL A 272 -2.37 4.55 -13.45
N THR A 273 -2.69 3.33 -13.00
CA THR A 273 -3.20 3.11 -11.64
C THR A 273 -2.15 3.47 -10.59
N LEU A 274 -0.92 2.96 -10.73
CA LEU A 274 0.17 3.26 -9.81
C LEU A 274 0.54 4.74 -9.87
N ALA A 275 0.61 5.34 -11.06
CA ALA A 275 0.79 6.78 -11.24
C ALA A 275 -0.21 7.62 -10.42
N VAL A 276 -1.50 7.28 -10.52
CA VAL A 276 -2.57 7.96 -9.76
C VAL A 276 -2.40 7.75 -8.26
N VAL A 277 -2.14 6.51 -7.83
CA VAL A 277 -1.93 6.17 -6.40
C VAL A 277 -0.76 6.95 -5.82
N PHE A 278 0.41 6.93 -6.46
CA PHE A 278 1.58 7.67 -5.98
C PHE A 278 1.37 9.18 -6.03
N TRP A 279 0.66 9.69 -7.03
CA TRP A 279 0.26 11.10 -7.07
C TRP A 279 -0.64 11.47 -5.88
N LEU A 280 -1.61 10.62 -5.53
CA LEU A 280 -2.48 10.82 -4.36
C LEU A 280 -1.69 10.80 -3.05
N VAL A 281 -0.79 9.83 -2.86
CA VAL A 281 0.11 9.79 -1.70
C VAL A 281 0.93 11.08 -1.60
N ALA A 282 1.57 11.47 -2.70
CA ALA A 282 2.42 12.64 -2.72
C ALA A 282 1.64 13.95 -2.48
N ARG A 283 0.39 14.03 -2.92
CA ARG A 283 -0.50 15.16 -2.65
C ARG A 283 -0.89 15.21 -1.17
N ALA A 284 -1.18 14.07 -0.57
CA ALA A 284 -1.60 13.99 0.83
C ALA A 284 -0.43 14.31 1.79
N ASN A 285 0.80 13.92 1.42
CA ASN A 285 2.02 14.30 2.12
C ASN A 285 2.27 15.82 2.07
N GLU A 286 2.11 16.46 0.89
CA GLU A 286 2.24 17.91 0.76
C GLU A 286 1.22 18.68 1.60
N GLU A 287 -0.03 18.19 1.67
CA GLU A 287 -1.07 18.80 2.48
C GLU A 287 -0.73 18.73 3.97
N THR A 288 -0.23 17.59 4.44
CA THR A 288 0.24 17.41 5.82
C THR A 288 1.38 18.38 6.16
N LEU A 289 2.36 18.50 5.26
CA LEU A 289 3.48 19.42 5.43
C LEU A 289 3.02 20.90 5.48
N ARG A 290 2.07 21.29 4.62
CA ARG A 290 1.50 22.64 4.63
C ARG A 290 0.82 22.96 5.96
N LEU A 291 0.01 22.04 6.48
CA LEU A 291 -0.65 22.20 7.77
C LEU A 291 0.37 22.29 8.92
N ALA A 292 1.43 21.49 8.87
CA ALA A 292 2.53 21.55 9.83
C ALA A 292 3.21 22.94 9.82
N HIS A 293 3.55 23.50 8.66
CA HIS A 293 4.11 24.85 8.57
C HIS A 293 3.16 25.94 9.10
N MET A 294 1.85 25.86 8.77
CA MET A 294 0.86 26.81 9.29
C MET A 294 0.77 26.76 10.82
N SER A 295 0.79 25.55 11.39
CA SER A 295 0.78 25.36 12.83
C SER A 295 2.05 25.92 13.49
N ALA A 296 3.22 25.72 12.88
CA ALA A 296 4.49 26.23 13.40
C ALA A 296 4.53 27.77 13.41
N GLN A 297 4.04 28.40 12.34
CA GLN A 297 3.97 29.87 12.22
C GLN A 297 2.98 30.50 13.22
N ALA A 298 1.88 29.82 13.52
CA ALA A 298 0.91 30.31 14.51
C ALA A 298 1.45 30.29 15.96
N HIS A 299 2.44 29.46 16.25
CA HIS A 299 3.02 29.29 17.60
C HIS A 299 4.31 30.09 17.82
N THR A 300 4.88 30.72 16.78
CA THR A 300 5.92 31.75 16.96
C THR A 300 5.27 33.00 17.53
N PRO A 301 5.56 33.40 18.80
CA PRO A 301 5.08 34.67 19.33
C PRO A 301 5.58 35.79 18.43
N ASP A 302 4.77 36.82 18.17
CA ASP A 302 5.21 38.05 17.54
C ASP A 302 6.39 38.61 18.33
N THR A 303 7.61 38.24 17.95
CA THR A 303 8.82 38.96 18.34
C THR A 303 8.84 40.20 17.48
N ASN A 304 7.86 41.09 17.68
CA ASN A 304 7.92 42.44 17.15
C ASN A 304 9.07 43.12 17.91
N PRO A 305 10.23 43.37 17.28
CA PRO A 305 11.39 43.95 17.97
C PRO A 305 11.10 45.38 18.46
N ASN A 306 10.02 46.00 17.95
CA ASN A 306 9.59 47.34 18.30
C ASN A 306 8.67 47.40 19.52
N ALA A 307 8.19 46.26 20.05
CA ALA A 307 7.35 46.26 21.26
C ALA A 307 8.16 46.49 22.56
N ALA A 308 9.48 46.37 22.51
CA ALA A 308 10.37 46.61 23.65
C ALA A 308 10.85 48.08 23.78
N GLN A 309 10.35 49.00 22.95
CA GLN A 309 10.82 50.40 22.94
C GLN A 309 9.78 51.45 23.35
N THR A 310 8.69 51.08 24.03
CA THR A 310 7.84 52.06 24.71
C THR A 310 8.23 52.17 26.18
N VAL A 311 9.44 52.69 26.44
CA VAL A 311 9.73 53.34 27.73
C VAL A 311 9.16 54.75 27.63
N ASP A 312 8.06 54.99 28.33
CA ASP A 312 7.48 56.33 28.49
C ASP A 312 8.52 57.24 29.19
N PRO A 313 8.97 58.36 28.58
CA PRO A 313 9.94 59.25 29.19
C PRO A 313 9.41 60.01 30.42
N ASN A 314 8.13 59.86 30.79
CA ASN A 314 7.47 60.81 31.71
C ASN A 314 6.99 60.24 33.05
N THR A 315 7.37 59.02 33.44
CA THR A 315 7.17 58.56 34.82
C THR A 315 8.38 58.91 35.69
N GLY A 316 8.43 60.14 36.17
CA GLY A 316 9.25 60.50 37.31
C GLY A 316 8.59 60.00 38.60
N ILE A 317 9.03 58.88 39.18
CA ILE A 317 8.73 58.52 40.57
C ILE A 317 9.94 57.85 41.26
N VAL A 318 10.29 58.50 42.39
CA VAL A 318 11.20 58.22 43.52
C VAL A 318 11.51 56.74 43.85
N PRO A 319 12.75 56.40 44.29
CA PRO A 319 13.07 55.06 44.78
C PRO A 319 12.50 54.82 46.19
N GLY A 320 11.56 53.87 46.29
CA GLY A 320 10.94 53.44 47.55
C GLY A 320 11.01 51.93 47.74
N THR A 321 11.91 51.52 48.64
CA THR A 321 11.86 50.35 49.56
C THR A 321 10.99 49.15 49.17
N ALA A 322 11.65 48.00 48.94
CA ALA A 322 11.05 46.68 48.98
C ALA A 322 10.44 46.35 50.36
N PRO A 323 9.40 45.51 50.40
CA PRO A 323 9.20 44.60 51.52
C PRO A 323 9.23 43.13 51.05
N SER A 324 10.00 42.34 51.80
CA SER A 324 10.02 40.87 51.79
C SER A 324 8.73 40.30 52.42
N PRO A 325 8.44 38.99 52.27
CA PRO A 325 7.11 38.42 52.41
C PRO A 325 6.78 37.97 53.84
N GLN A 326 5.49 37.91 54.19
CA GLN A 326 5.02 37.21 55.38
C GLN A 326 3.75 36.37 55.09
N PRO A 327 3.65 35.14 55.66
CA PRO A 327 2.54 34.21 55.47
C PRO A 327 1.55 34.25 56.65
N ALA A 328 0.27 33.91 56.39
CA ALA A 328 -0.71 33.52 57.40
C ALA A 328 -1.81 32.71 56.70
N ALA A 329 -1.99 31.43 57.05
CA ALA A 329 -2.96 30.93 58.03
C ALA A 329 -4.41 31.22 57.56
N GLY A 330 -5.24 30.24 57.23
CA GLY A 330 -5.61 29.07 58.04
C GLY A 330 -7.07 29.26 58.43
N VAL A 331 -7.98 28.52 57.79
CA VAL A 331 -9.36 28.34 58.24
C VAL A 331 -9.70 26.87 58.01
N ASP A 332 -9.64 26.13 59.10
CA ASP A 332 -10.43 24.92 59.36
C ASP A 332 -11.91 25.33 59.47
N ASP A 333 -12.82 24.55 58.90
CA ASP A 333 -13.83 23.84 59.72
C ASP A 333 -14.44 22.65 58.93
N PRO A 334 -14.88 21.58 59.62
CA PRO A 334 -15.16 20.26 59.08
C PRO A 334 -16.67 19.94 58.99
N ASP A 335 -17.01 18.89 58.25
CA ASP A 335 -18.17 18.01 58.48
C ASP A 335 -17.90 16.75 57.64
N ASP A 336 -17.38 15.68 58.23
CA ASP A 336 -18.10 14.59 58.92
C ASP A 336 -18.99 13.73 58.00
N GLY A 337 -18.87 12.41 58.18
CA GLY A 337 -19.93 11.46 57.88
C GLY A 337 -19.75 10.54 56.67
N THR A 338 -18.93 9.49 56.85
CA THR A 338 -19.30 8.05 56.74
C THR A 338 -20.13 7.56 55.53
N SER A 339 -20.04 6.36 54.98
CA SER A 339 -19.26 5.10 55.04
C SER A 339 -20.05 4.15 54.09
N GLU A 340 -19.48 2.99 53.73
CA GLU A 340 -20.20 1.80 53.18
C GLU A 340 -20.72 1.92 51.73
N GLU A 341 -20.82 0.90 50.88
CA GLU A 341 -20.41 -0.51 50.81
C GLU A 341 -20.80 -0.98 49.38
N VAL A 342 -20.12 -2.02 48.87
CA VAL A 342 -20.70 -3.17 48.15
C VAL A 342 -21.53 -2.95 46.85
N THR A 343 -20.90 -3.37 45.74
CA THR A 343 -21.40 -4.33 44.72
C THR A 343 -22.70 -4.03 43.96
N GLN A 344 -22.57 -3.85 42.64
CA GLN A 344 -23.21 -4.69 41.62
C GLN A 344 -22.46 -4.64 40.30
#